data_AF-A0ABD3N612-F1
#
_entry.id   AF-A0ABD3N612-F1
#
_cell.length_a   1.000
_cell.length_b   1.000
_cell.length_c   1.000
_cell.angle_alpha   90.00
_cell.angle_beta   90.00
_cell.angle_gamma   90.00
#
_symmetry.space_group_name_H-M   'P 1'
#
loop_
_entity.id
_entity.type
_entity.pdbx_description
1 polymer ?
#
loop_
_entity_poly.entity_id
_entity_poly.type
_entity_poly.pdbx_seq_one_letter_code
_entity_poly.pdbx_strand_id
1 'polypeptide(L)' 'MSWCAGFGKSFWEGYRSIIPQDEGFLDRKPLYDAYHQLNHHNLFGGGYIGSARGHLENLKRTLDAKSK' A
#
# COMPACT_ATOMS: atom_id res chain seq x y z
N MET A 1 2.84 -10.08 -9.11
CA MET A 1 4.31 -9.99 -9.01
C MET A 1 4.64 -9.21 -7.74
N SER A 2 5.23 -9.87 -6.74
CA SER A 2 5.65 -9.28 -5.46
C SER A 2 7.09 -8.79 -5.64
N TRP A 3 7.32 -7.48 -5.80
CA TRP A 3 8.68 -7.00 -6.09
C TRP A 3 9.56 -6.71 -4.87
N CYS A 4 9.07 -7.04 -3.67
CA CYS A 4 9.93 -7.41 -2.56
C CYS A 4 9.36 -8.71 -2.02
N ALA A 5 10.21 -9.66 -1.60
CA ALA A 5 9.77 -10.70 -0.71
C ALA A 5 8.96 -10.04 0.41
N GLY A 6 7.71 -10.45 0.61
CA GLY A 6 6.88 -9.87 1.66
C GLY A 6 7.63 -9.95 2.97
N PHE A 7 7.82 -8.81 3.63
CA PHE A 7 8.49 -8.82 4.93
C PHE A 7 7.67 -9.67 5.89
N GLY A 8 8.31 -10.71 6.43
CA GLY A 8 7.70 -11.62 7.39
C GLY A 8 7.40 -10.95 8.72
N LYS A 9 6.69 -11.67 9.59
CA LYS A 9 6.30 -11.20 10.92
C LYS A 9 7.50 -10.66 11.72
N SER A 10 8.61 -11.38 11.76
CA SER A 10 9.80 -10.99 12.52
C SER A 10 10.41 -9.66 12.09
N PHE A 11 10.35 -9.32 10.80
CA PHE A 11 10.80 -8.01 10.32
C PHE A 11 9.92 -6.90 10.87
N TRP A 12 8.60 -7.04 10.75
CA TRP A 12 7.67 -6.02 11.22
C TRP A 12 7.70 -5.86 12.73
N GLU A 13 7.87 -6.95 13.49
CA GLU A 13 8.06 -6.90 14.94
C GLU A 13 9.33 -6.15 15.33
N GLY A 14 10.46 -6.45 14.67
CA GLY A 14 11.73 -5.75 14.90
C GLY A 14 11.70 -4.28 14.49
N TYR A 15 11.04 -3.95 13.37
CA TYR A 15 10.87 -2.56 12.96
C TYR A 15 9.99 -1.79 13.95
N ARG A 16 8.85 -2.39 14.36
CA ARG A 16 7.87 -1.73 15.23
C ARG A 16 8.27 -1.64 16.70
N SER A 17 9.25 -2.43 17.13
CA SER A 17 9.81 -2.30 18.48
C SER A 17 10.66 -1.04 18.65
N ILE A 18 11.21 -0.50 17.55
CA ILE A 18 12.01 0.74 17.54
C ILE A 18 11.16 1.92 17.05
N ILE A 19 10.39 1.72 15.97
CA ILE A 19 9.53 2.75 15.37
C ILE A 19 8.09 2.24 15.41
N PRO A 20 7.31 2.64 16.43
CA PRO A 20 5.92 2.22 16.58
C PRO A 20 5.09 2.51 15.33
N GLN A 21 4.04 1.70 15.10
CA GLN A 21 3.12 1.98 14.00
C GLN A 21 2.33 3.26 14.29
N ASP A 22 2.46 4.26 13.41
CA ASP A 22 1.63 5.44 13.48
C ASP A 22 0.14 5.12 13.31
N GLU A 23 -0.68 5.91 13.99
CA GLU A 23 -2.11 5.91 13.77
C GLU A 23 -2.44 6.20 12.29
N GLY A 24 -3.41 5.44 11.76
CA GLY A 24 -3.82 5.54 10.36
C GLY A 24 -2.81 4.99 9.35
N PHE A 25 -1.73 4.32 9.78
CA PHE A 25 -0.80 3.67 8.83
C PHE A 25 -1.54 2.72 7.86
N LEU A 26 -2.46 1.90 8.39
CA LEU A 26 -3.22 0.95 7.57
C LEU A 26 -4.13 1.65 6.55
N ASP A 27 -4.60 2.85 6.87
CA ASP A 27 -5.40 3.66 5.94
C ASP A 27 -4.54 4.28 4.84
N ARG A 28 -3.31 4.71 5.17
CA ARG A 28 -2.38 5.30 4.20
C ARG A 28 -1.64 4.26 3.36
N LYS A 29 -1.47 3.04 3.85
CA LYS A 29 -0.72 1.98 3.15
C LYS A 29 -1.18 1.77 1.68
N PRO A 30 -2.48 1.70 1.35
CA PRO A 30 -2.93 1.57 -0.02
C PRO A 30 -2.46 2.71 -0.93
N LEU A 31 -2.29 3.93 -0.42
CA LEU A 31 -1.75 5.05 -1.20
C LEU A 31 -0.29 4.80 -1.60
N TYR A 32 0.52 4.32 -0.66
CA TYR A 32 1.93 3.98 -0.91
C TYR A 32 2.06 2.83 -1.91
N ASP A 33 1.23 1.80 -1.76
CA ASP A 33 1.18 0.68 -2.70
C ASP A 33 0.78 1.16 -4.11
N ALA A 34 -0.24 2.02 -4.21
CA ALA A 34 -0.74 2.54 -5.49
C ALA A 34 0.35 3.29 -6.27
N TYR A 35 1.15 4.13 -5.61
CA TYR A 35 2.27 4.83 -6.23
C TYR A 35 3.26 3.86 -6.87
N HIS A 36 3.66 2.81 -6.15
CA HIS A 36 4.58 1.81 -6.70
C HIS A 36 3.98 1.07 -7.87
N GLN A 37 2.69 0.70 -7.82
CA GLN A 37 2.02 0.03 -8.94
C GLN A 37 1.94 0.95 -10.18
N LEU A 38 1.69 2.25 -10.01
CA LEU A 38 1.74 3.22 -11.11
C LEU A 38 3.15 3.33 -11.70
N ASN A 39 4.18 3.41 -10.85
CA ASN A 39 5.56 3.43 -11.32
C ASN A 39 5.92 2.16 -12.11
N HIS A 40 5.47 0.99 -11.66
CA HIS A 40 5.66 -0.26 -12.40
C HIS A 40 4.93 -0.26 -13.74
N HIS A 41 3.71 0.30 -13.78
CA HIS A 41 3.00 0.43 -15.04
C HIS A 41 3.76 1.34 -16.03
N ASN A 42 4.31 2.46 -15.55
CA ASN A 42 5.10 3.36 -16.39
C ASN A 42 6.36 2.69 -16.95
N LEU A 43 7.03 1.85 -16.15
CA LEU A 43 8.27 1.19 -16.54
C LEU A 43 8.06 -0.09 -17.36
N PHE A 44 6.99 -0.84 -17.08
CA PHE A 44 6.81 -2.22 -17.56
C PHE A 44 5.47 -2.47 -18.26
N GLY A 45 4.57 -1.48 -18.31
CA GLY A 45 3.26 -1.59 -18.94
C GLY A 45 2.31 -2.56 -18.21
N GLY A 46 1.43 -3.23 -18.95
CA GLY A 46 0.67 -4.39 -18.46
C GLY A 46 -0.29 -4.14 -17.28
N GLY A 47 -0.59 -5.23 -16.54
CA GLY A 47 -1.65 -5.30 -15.53
C GLY A 47 -1.44 -4.47 -14.26
N TYR A 48 -0.29 -3.80 -14.12
CA TYR A 48 0.01 -2.96 -12.96
C TYR A 48 -0.96 -1.78 -12.80
N ILE A 49 -1.51 -1.25 -13.90
CA ILE A 49 -2.52 -0.18 -13.86
C ILE A 49 -3.81 -0.62 -13.16
N GLY A 50 -4.20 -1.89 -13.33
CA GLY A 50 -5.36 -2.47 -12.65
C GLY A 50 -5.15 -2.55 -11.15
N SER A 51 -3.94 -2.97 -10.72
CA SER A 51 -3.57 -3.02 -9.31
C SER A 51 -3.55 -1.62 -8.67
N ALA A 52 -2.93 -0.64 -9.36
CA ALA A 52 -2.90 0.75 -8.90
C ALA A 52 -4.32 1.30 -8.68
N ARG A 53 -5.20 1.12 -9.66
CA ARG A 53 -6.60 1.55 -9.56
C ARG A 53 -7.32 0.87 -8.38
N GLY A 54 -7.12 -0.43 -8.19
CA GLY A 54 -7.72 -1.17 -7.07
C GLY A 54 -7.33 -0.61 -5.70
N HIS A 55 -6.05 -0.25 -5.51
CA HIS A 55 -5.60 0.38 -4.27
C HIS A 55 -6.23 1.77 -4.05
N LEU A 56 -6.33 2.60 -5.09
CA LEU A 56 -6.92 3.93 -5.02
C LEU A 56 -8.43 3.89 -4.74
N GLU A 57 -9.17 2.98 -5.38
CA GLU A 57 -10.61 2.82 -5.11
C GLU A 57 -10.88 2.33 -3.68
N ASN A 58 -10.03 1.43 -3.16
CA ASN A 58 -10.13 1.02 -1.76
C ASN A 58 -9.85 2.18 -0.79
N LEU A 59 -8.81 2.97 -1.07
CA LEU A 59 -8.49 4.16 -0.28
C LEU A 59 -9.65 5.16 -0.28
N LYS A 60 -10.20 5.45 -1.46
CA LYS A 60 -11.35 6.35 -1.62
C LYS A 60 -12.53 5.89 -0.76
N ARG A 61 -12.91 4.61 -0.84
CA ARG A 61 -13.98 4.04 -0.03
C ARG A 61 -13.74 4.19 1.48
N THR A 62 -12.50 3.97 1.94
CA THR A 62 -12.15 4.16 3.36
C THR A 62 -12.30 5.61 3.78
N LEU A 63 -11.86 6.56 2.96
CA LEU A 63 -12.00 7.99 3.25
C LEU A 63 -13.47 8.44 3.26
N ASP A 64 -14.25 8.00 2.27
CA ASP A 64 -15.69 8.30 2.18
C ASP A 64 -16.45 7.77 3.40
N ALA A 65 -16.07 6.60 3.93
CA ALA A 65 -16.68 6.02 5.12
C ALA A 65 -16.33 6.79 6.41
N LYS A 66 -15.14 7.40 6.49
CA LYS A 66 -14.70 8.21 7.64
C LYS A 66 -15.24 9.64 7.63
N SER A 67 -15.73 10.12 6.49
CA SER A 67 -16.30 11.45 6.33
C SER A 67 -17.79 11.52 6.69
N LYS A 68 -18.41 10.39 7.05
CA LYS A 68 -19.79 10.30 7.56
C LYS A 68 -19.79 10.21 9.07
#